data_AF-A0A6C0R9F4-F1
#
_entry.id   AF-A0A6C0R9F4-F1
#
_cell.length_a   1.000
_cell.length_b   1.000
_cell.length_c   1.000
_cell.angle_alpha   90.00
_cell.angle_beta   90.00
_cell.angle_gamma   90.00
#
_symmetry.space_group_name_H-M   'P 1'
#
loop_
_entity.id
_entity.type
_entity.pdbx_description
1 polymer ?
#
loop_
_entity_poly.entity_id
_entity_poly.type
_entity_poly.pdbx_seq_one_letter_code
_entity_poly.pdbx_strand_id
1 'polypeptide(L)'
;MTKYWRSLDEFNNPAEFKQNEIKLELDAKRATMKKASGSSRRDFLKTFGFSVATAAVVASCKRPVNKAIPYLVKPEEVTPGMANYYASSYFEANEYCSVLVKVRDGRPIKIEGNDLSSISQKGTSARVQASVLDLYDDARFKTPQKKGKATNWEEVDSYITKKLEQLNNDNKKVVLLTSTIISPTTKKVIGSFQEKFPNVEWVQYDSVSASGMLQANQQSFGAALIPDYRFERAKVIASFGADFLGTWLSSTEYTKGYAAGRKVLDKGDEMSRHYQFESGMTLTGSNADVRVPIKPSEEKTILKALYYQLMQAKGFVTIAAPGSPVDIKGLADDLLANEGKSMVISGSNDVTIHLIVNAINNLLGNYSSTILLDRPLHTHQAIDADFEKLISELKNKEVAGLLCWGVNPVYNHPNGEEIENLISGTELSVSFSDRKDETTAASYWVCPAPHYLEAWNDAEPKKEFSAWCNLPSQNFSIADRYRKHC
;
A
#
# COMPACT_ATOMS: atom_id res chain seq x y z
N MET A 1 12.23 25.81 -45.35
CA MET A 1 12.35 27.00 -44.47
C MET A 1 12.66 28.20 -45.34
N THR A 2 11.70 29.13 -45.48
CA THR A 2 11.88 30.39 -46.21
C THR A 2 12.86 31.27 -45.42
N LYS A 3 13.96 31.65 -46.07
CA LYS A 3 15.00 32.50 -45.48
C LYS A 3 14.57 33.96 -45.63
N TYR A 4 14.30 34.63 -44.51
CA TYR A 4 13.91 36.03 -44.49
C TYR A 4 15.16 36.91 -44.33
N TRP A 5 15.31 37.87 -45.23
CA TRP A 5 16.45 38.80 -45.29
C TRP A 5 16.04 40.14 -44.69
N ARG A 6 16.93 40.78 -43.94
CA ARG A 6 16.62 42.02 -43.19
C ARG A 6 16.66 43.26 -44.06
N SER A 7 17.41 43.21 -45.17
CA SER A 7 17.50 44.29 -46.16
C SER A 7 17.78 43.72 -47.55
N LEU A 8 17.57 44.54 -48.58
CA LEU A 8 17.91 44.20 -49.97
C LEU A 8 19.43 43.97 -50.16
N ASP A 9 20.25 44.68 -49.38
CA ASP A 9 21.72 44.54 -49.44
C ASP A 9 22.18 43.19 -48.87
N GLU A 10 21.55 42.70 -47.79
CA GLU A 10 21.81 41.37 -47.24
C GLU A 10 21.40 40.25 -48.21
N PHE A 11 20.31 40.46 -48.96
CA PHE A 11 19.85 39.53 -49.99
C PHE A 11 20.83 39.46 -51.17
N ASN A 12 21.31 40.62 -51.64
CA ASN A 12 22.13 40.71 -52.84
C ASN A 12 23.56 40.19 -52.61
N ASN A 13 24.20 40.48 -51.46
CA ASN A 13 25.56 39.99 -51.18
C ASN A 13 25.79 39.67 -49.69
N PRO A 14 25.34 38.48 -49.21
CA PRO A 14 25.29 38.15 -47.79
C PRO A 14 26.63 38.14 -47.07
N ALA A 15 27.70 37.74 -47.78
CA ALA A 15 29.05 37.64 -47.20
C ALA A 15 29.66 39.03 -46.95
N GLU A 16 29.45 39.95 -47.89
CA GLU A 16 29.93 41.33 -47.81
C GLU A 16 29.12 42.14 -46.78
N PHE A 17 27.80 41.91 -46.72
CA PHE A 17 26.93 42.50 -45.71
C PHE A 17 27.38 42.13 -44.29
N LYS A 18 27.67 40.85 -44.03
CA LYS A 18 28.20 40.39 -42.73
C LYS A 18 29.58 40.97 -42.42
N GLN A 19 30.47 41.07 -43.40
CA GLN A 19 31.79 41.66 -43.19
C GLN A 19 31.69 43.15 -42.86
N ASN A 20 30.81 43.90 -43.55
CA ASN A 20 30.57 45.30 -43.27
C ASN A 20 29.87 45.52 -41.92
N GLU A 21 28.94 44.65 -41.52
CA GLU A 21 28.28 44.68 -40.21
C GLU A 21 29.30 44.47 -39.08
N ILE A 22 30.18 43.46 -39.22
CA ILE A 22 31.26 43.21 -38.26
C ILE A 22 32.21 44.41 -38.22
N LYS A 23 32.52 45.03 -39.37
CA LYS A 23 33.42 46.19 -39.45
C LYS A 23 32.80 47.41 -38.77
N LEU A 24 31.52 47.68 -39.01
CA LEU A 24 30.73 48.72 -38.34
C LEU A 24 30.64 48.50 -36.83
N GLU A 25 30.41 47.27 -36.39
CA GLU A 25 30.44 46.93 -34.96
C GLU A 25 31.82 47.12 -34.34
N LEU A 26 32.88 46.71 -35.05
CA LEU A 26 34.25 46.85 -34.58
C LEU A 26 34.67 48.32 -34.50
N ASP A 27 34.27 49.13 -35.48
CA ASP A 27 34.55 50.57 -35.53
C ASP A 27 33.71 51.32 -34.49
N ALA A 28 32.46 50.91 -34.25
CA ALA A 28 31.63 51.43 -33.16
C ALA A 28 32.23 51.10 -31.78
N LYS A 29 32.72 49.86 -31.58
CA LYS A 29 33.45 49.42 -30.37
C LYS A 29 34.77 50.16 -30.20
N ARG A 30 35.52 50.39 -31.28
CA ARG A 30 36.77 51.18 -31.25
C ARG A 30 36.50 52.65 -30.96
N ALA A 31 35.44 53.24 -31.49
CA ALA A 31 35.04 54.62 -31.21
C ALA A 31 34.60 54.82 -29.75
N THR A 32 33.96 53.81 -29.14
CA THR A 32 33.62 53.82 -27.71
C THR A 32 34.86 53.65 -26.83
N MET A 33 35.82 52.80 -27.22
CA MET A 33 37.08 52.60 -26.48
C MET A 33 38.02 53.82 -26.57
N LYS A 34 38.08 54.52 -27.73
CA LYS A 34 38.93 55.71 -27.93
C LYS A 34 38.43 56.96 -27.17
N LYS A 35 37.17 56.98 -26.73
CA LYS A 35 36.57 58.07 -25.94
C LYS A 35 36.56 57.80 -24.43
N ALA A 36 37.17 56.71 -23.96
CA ALA A 36 37.21 56.33 -22.55
C ALA A 36 38.26 57.12 -21.71
N SER A 37 38.60 58.35 -22.10
CA SER A 37 39.25 59.32 -21.21
C SER A 37 38.18 60.27 -20.66
N GLY A 38 37.51 59.82 -19.60
CA GLY A 38 36.51 60.59 -18.85
C GLY A 38 35.07 60.08 -19.03
N SER A 39 34.68 59.01 -18.33
CA SER A 39 33.31 58.52 -18.36
C SER A 39 32.38 59.36 -17.48
N SER A 40 31.32 59.94 -18.06
CA SER A 40 30.24 60.60 -17.32
C SER A 40 29.12 59.61 -16.95
N ARG A 41 28.34 59.88 -15.88
CA ARG A 41 27.14 59.11 -15.49
C ARG A 41 26.13 58.95 -16.65
N ARG A 42 26.10 59.90 -17.58
CA ARG A 42 25.23 59.88 -18.76
C ARG A 42 25.67 58.84 -19.79
N ASP A 43 26.96 58.64 -19.97
CA ASP A 43 27.50 57.64 -20.91
C ASP A 43 27.33 56.22 -20.37
N PHE A 44 27.40 56.05 -19.04
CA PHE A 44 27.02 54.80 -18.38
C PHE A 44 25.54 54.47 -18.64
N LEU A 45 24.61 55.41 -18.42
CA LEU A 45 23.18 55.18 -18.63
C LEU A 45 22.82 54.91 -20.09
N LYS A 46 23.50 55.54 -21.05
CA LYS A 46 23.34 55.22 -22.48
C LYS A 46 23.82 53.81 -22.79
N THR A 47 25.01 53.44 -22.31
CA THR A 47 25.59 52.11 -22.55
C THR A 47 24.75 51.01 -21.90
N PHE A 48 24.26 51.25 -20.69
CA PHE A 48 23.37 50.33 -19.96
C PHE A 48 21.97 50.25 -20.59
N GLY A 49 21.41 51.39 -21.04
CA GLY A 49 20.13 51.43 -21.73
C GLY A 49 20.15 50.66 -23.06
N PHE A 50 21.22 50.82 -23.86
CA PHE A 50 21.40 50.04 -25.09
C PHE A 50 21.70 48.57 -24.78
N SER A 51 22.53 48.23 -23.78
CA SER A 51 22.85 46.82 -23.47
C SER A 51 21.64 46.06 -22.89
N VAL A 52 20.80 46.69 -22.06
CA VAL A 52 19.59 46.08 -21.52
C VAL A 52 18.49 45.95 -22.58
N ALA A 53 18.29 46.94 -23.44
CA ALA A 53 17.30 46.85 -24.51
C ALA A 53 17.69 45.76 -25.53
N THR A 54 18.97 45.69 -25.92
CA THR A 54 19.45 44.67 -26.86
C THR A 54 19.44 43.28 -26.21
N ALA A 55 19.80 43.16 -24.92
CA ALA A 55 19.70 41.91 -24.20
C ALA A 55 18.25 41.46 -23.99
N ALA A 56 17.29 42.36 -23.77
CA ALA A 56 15.87 42.03 -23.64
C ALA A 56 15.25 41.58 -24.98
N VAL A 57 15.69 42.16 -26.11
CA VAL A 57 15.25 41.73 -27.44
C VAL A 57 15.89 40.40 -27.84
N VAL A 58 17.16 40.16 -27.53
CA VAL A 58 17.86 38.90 -27.84
C VAL A 58 17.51 37.77 -26.87
N ALA A 59 17.23 38.09 -25.60
CA ALA A 59 16.73 37.16 -24.58
C ALA A 59 15.20 37.13 -24.48
N SER A 60 14.48 37.70 -25.47
CA SER A 60 13.09 37.36 -25.72
C SER A 60 13.02 35.94 -26.33
N CYS A 61 13.52 34.98 -25.55
CA CYS A 61 13.28 33.56 -25.73
C CYS A 61 11.78 33.42 -25.96
N LYS A 62 11.39 32.94 -27.15
CA LYS A 62 10.00 32.65 -27.50
C LYS A 62 9.40 31.82 -26.37
N ARG A 63 8.61 32.43 -25.49
CA ARG A 63 7.86 31.70 -24.48
C ARG A 63 6.92 30.77 -25.25
N PRO A 64 6.93 29.46 -24.97
CA PRO A 64 6.01 28.55 -25.63
C PRO A 64 4.58 29.04 -25.37
N VAL A 65 3.74 29.02 -26.41
CA VAL A 65 2.33 29.39 -26.28
C VAL A 65 1.64 28.32 -25.45
N ASN A 66 1.28 28.65 -24.21
CA ASN A 66 0.52 27.76 -23.34
C ASN A 66 -0.94 27.73 -23.82
N LYS A 67 -1.44 26.53 -24.15
CA LYS A 67 -2.84 26.32 -24.54
C LYS A 67 -3.68 25.98 -23.33
N ALA A 68 -4.83 26.63 -23.17
CA ALA A 68 -5.87 26.24 -22.24
C ALA A 68 -6.96 25.50 -23.02
N ILE A 69 -7.16 24.21 -22.73
CA ILE A 69 -8.16 23.37 -23.41
C ILE A 69 -9.34 23.20 -22.44
N PRO A 70 -10.51 23.80 -22.74
CA PRO A 70 -11.70 23.60 -21.91
C PRO A 70 -12.33 22.21 -22.14
N TYR A 71 -13.19 21.80 -21.23
CA TYR A 71 -14.04 20.63 -21.43
C TYR A 71 -14.94 20.83 -22.66
N LEU A 72 -15.06 19.79 -23.50
CA LEU A 72 -16.04 19.79 -24.59
C LEU A 72 -17.46 19.74 -24.04
N VAL A 73 -17.68 18.85 -23.06
CA VAL A 73 -18.89 18.77 -22.25
C VAL A 73 -18.43 18.76 -20.79
N LYS A 74 -18.73 19.84 -20.06
CA LYS A 74 -18.30 20.02 -18.68
C LYS A 74 -19.25 19.25 -17.75
N PRO A 75 -18.75 18.33 -16.89
CA PRO A 75 -19.56 17.74 -15.83
C PRO A 75 -20.03 18.81 -14.84
N GLU A 76 -21.24 18.68 -14.32
CA GLU A 76 -21.82 19.64 -13.36
C GLU A 76 -20.99 19.74 -12.08
N GLU A 77 -20.50 18.62 -11.58
CA GLU A 77 -19.72 18.52 -10.33
C GLU A 77 -18.32 19.13 -10.42
N VAL A 78 -17.76 19.29 -11.62
CA VAL A 78 -16.36 19.71 -11.79
C VAL A 78 -16.31 21.20 -12.08
N THR A 79 -15.77 22.01 -11.16
CA THR A 79 -15.44 23.40 -11.46
C THR A 79 -13.93 23.55 -11.65
N PRO A 80 -13.45 23.92 -12.86
CA PRO A 80 -12.03 24.03 -13.14
C PRO A 80 -11.28 24.89 -12.12
N GLY A 81 -10.19 24.34 -11.57
CA GLY A 81 -9.39 24.99 -10.55
C GLY A 81 -9.88 24.81 -9.10
N MET A 82 -11.11 24.33 -8.88
CA MET A 82 -11.57 23.89 -7.56
C MET A 82 -11.36 22.40 -7.38
N ALA A 83 -10.92 21.99 -6.19
CA ALA A 83 -10.75 20.58 -5.86
C ALA A 83 -12.04 19.99 -5.31
N ASN A 84 -12.36 18.78 -5.75
CA ASN A 84 -13.43 17.95 -5.20
C ASN A 84 -12.82 16.87 -4.29
N TYR A 85 -13.62 16.37 -3.36
CA TYR A 85 -13.24 15.28 -2.46
C TYR A 85 -14.22 14.12 -2.64
N TYR A 86 -13.69 12.95 -2.98
CA TYR A 86 -14.49 11.74 -3.14
C TYR A 86 -14.18 10.76 -2.00
N ALA A 87 -15.22 10.23 -1.35
CA ALA A 87 -15.07 9.17 -0.37
C ALA A 87 -14.79 7.84 -1.07
N SER A 88 -13.72 7.18 -0.66
CA SER A 88 -13.27 5.89 -1.20
C SER A 88 -12.62 5.03 -0.10
N SER A 89 -12.13 3.85 -0.46
CA SER A 89 -11.44 2.93 0.45
C SER A 89 -10.15 2.41 -0.19
N TYR A 90 -9.10 2.36 0.61
CA TYR A 90 -7.83 1.73 0.28
C TYR A 90 -7.75 0.36 0.94
N PHE A 91 -7.35 -0.66 0.19
CA PHE A 91 -6.97 -1.95 0.75
C PHE A 91 -5.94 -2.65 -0.14
N GLU A 92 -4.68 -2.64 0.30
CA GLU A 92 -3.57 -3.34 -0.34
C GLU A 92 -2.58 -3.79 0.73
N ALA A 93 -1.83 -4.87 0.48
CA ALA A 93 -0.86 -5.43 1.43
C ALA A 93 -1.41 -5.61 2.86
N ASN A 94 -2.65 -6.10 2.95
CA ASN A 94 -3.40 -6.33 4.20
C ASN A 94 -3.63 -5.07 5.05
N GLU A 95 -3.43 -3.87 4.49
CA GLU A 95 -3.64 -2.59 5.15
C GLU A 95 -4.90 -1.91 4.61
N TYR A 96 -5.88 -1.64 5.50
CA TYR A 96 -7.12 -0.96 5.15
C TYR A 96 -7.12 0.48 5.65
N CYS A 97 -7.63 1.41 4.81
CA CYS A 97 -7.96 2.76 5.25
C CYS A 97 -9.19 3.31 4.51
N SER A 98 -10.14 3.91 5.24
CA SER A 98 -11.15 4.76 4.60
C SER A 98 -10.55 6.13 4.30
N VAL A 99 -10.68 6.56 3.04
CA VAL A 99 -9.96 7.72 2.50
C VAL A 99 -10.88 8.72 1.81
N LEU A 100 -10.47 9.99 1.80
CA LEU A 100 -11.00 11.06 0.99
C LEU A 100 -9.96 11.41 -0.08
N VAL A 101 -10.34 11.22 -1.33
CA VAL A 101 -9.47 11.46 -2.48
C VAL A 101 -9.71 12.87 -2.98
N LYS A 102 -8.70 13.73 -2.83
CA LYS A 102 -8.71 15.08 -3.41
C LYS A 102 -8.46 14.97 -4.91
N VAL A 103 -9.41 15.43 -5.70
CA VAL A 103 -9.38 15.40 -7.16
C VAL A 103 -9.37 16.81 -7.70
N ARG A 104 -8.50 17.10 -8.67
CA ARG A 104 -8.47 18.37 -9.40
C ARG A 104 -8.62 18.08 -10.89
N ASP A 105 -9.67 18.64 -11.49
CA ASP A 105 -9.99 18.46 -12.91
C ASP A 105 -9.98 16.97 -13.35
N GLY A 106 -10.59 16.10 -12.54
CA GLY A 106 -10.69 14.65 -12.79
C GLY A 106 -9.44 13.82 -12.45
N ARG A 107 -8.37 14.44 -11.91
CA ARG A 107 -7.14 13.75 -11.50
C ARG A 107 -7.00 13.67 -9.98
N PRO A 108 -6.90 12.48 -9.37
CA PRO A 108 -6.52 12.33 -7.97
C PRO A 108 -5.15 12.97 -7.68
N ILE A 109 -5.02 13.81 -6.67
CA ILE A 109 -3.74 14.51 -6.37
C ILE A 109 -3.27 14.33 -4.93
N LYS A 110 -4.16 13.93 -4.02
CA LYS A 110 -3.85 13.74 -2.60
C LYS A 110 -4.88 12.83 -1.97
N ILE A 111 -4.42 12.00 -1.04
CA ILE A 111 -5.28 11.20 -0.17
C ILE A 111 -5.31 11.84 1.22
N GLU A 112 -6.47 11.88 1.82
CA GLU A 112 -6.69 12.25 3.22
C GLU A 112 -7.48 11.14 3.91
N GLY A 113 -7.39 11.03 5.22
CA GLY A 113 -8.20 10.06 5.96
C GLY A 113 -9.65 10.54 6.05
N ASN A 114 -10.59 9.62 5.91
CA ASN A 114 -12.01 9.92 6.10
C ASN A 114 -12.31 10.12 7.59
N ASP A 115 -12.85 11.29 7.94
CA ASP A 115 -13.18 11.67 9.31
C ASP A 115 -14.46 11.01 9.83
N LEU A 116 -15.34 10.56 8.93
CA LEU A 116 -16.56 9.80 9.27
C LEU A 116 -16.29 8.30 9.52
N SER A 117 -15.07 7.83 9.28
CA SER A 117 -14.68 6.44 9.48
C SER A 117 -14.47 6.14 10.96
N SER A 118 -15.14 5.13 11.49
CA SER A 118 -14.93 4.64 12.87
C SER A 118 -13.63 3.84 13.05
N ILE A 119 -13.03 3.37 11.94
CA ILE A 119 -11.84 2.51 11.94
C ILE A 119 -10.58 3.37 11.79
N SER A 120 -10.42 4.04 10.65
CA SER A 120 -9.25 4.90 10.39
C SER A 120 -9.34 6.27 11.09
N GLN A 121 -10.56 6.75 11.38
CA GLN A 121 -10.86 7.95 12.15
C GLN A 121 -9.99 9.18 11.78
N LYS A 122 -9.95 9.51 10.48
CA LYS A 122 -9.13 10.56 9.84
C LYS A 122 -7.63 10.24 9.69
N GLY A 123 -7.14 9.16 10.27
CA GLY A 123 -5.76 8.71 10.11
C GLY A 123 -5.48 8.08 8.75
N THR A 124 -4.23 8.16 8.30
CA THR A 124 -3.67 7.46 7.15
C THR A 124 -2.22 7.09 7.45
N SER A 125 -1.74 5.95 6.96
CA SER A 125 -0.31 5.64 7.03
C SER A 125 0.49 6.31 5.91
N ALA A 126 1.82 6.21 6.00
CA ALA A 126 2.71 6.66 4.94
C ALA A 126 2.50 5.91 3.61
N ARG A 127 2.18 4.61 3.67
CA ARG A 127 1.89 3.79 2.47
C ARG A 127 0.61 4.27 1.78
N VAL A 128 -0.46 4.45 2.55
CA VAL A 128 -1.74 4.98 2.03
C VAL A 128 -1.52 6.33 1.34
N GLN A 129 -0.74 7.22 1.97
CA GLN A 129 -0.44 8.54 1.41
C GLN A 129 0.40 8.48 0.12
N ALA A 130 1.35 7.54 0.05
CA ALA A 130 2.21 7.35 -1.12
C ALA A 130 1.49 6.69 -2.30
N SER A 131 0.38 5.97 -2.07
CA SER A 131 -0.33 5.22 -3.13
C SER A 131 -0.87 6.08 -4.28
N VAL A 132 -0.99 7.41 -4.12
CA VAL A 132 -1.29 8.30 -5.26
C VAL A 132 -0.18 8.24 -6.31
N LEU A 133 1.07 8.00 -5.91
CA LEU A 133 2.19 7.89 -6.83
C LEU A 133 2.12 6.59 -7.64
N ASP A 134 1.66 5.49 -7.03
CA ASP A 134 1.46 4.21 -7.74
C ASP A 134 0.49 4.38 -8.92
N LEU A 135 -0.59 5.16 -8.75
CA LEU A 135 -1.53 5.47 -9.84
C LEU A 135 -0.83 6.07 -11.08
N TYR A 136 0.14 6.96 -10.85
CA TYR A 136 0.84 7.72 -11.89
C TYR A 136 2.17 7.11 -12.31
N ASP A 137 2.46 5.88 -11.91
CA ASP A 137 3.69 5.19 -12.28
C ASP A 137 3.65 4.76 -13.77
N ASP A 138 4.67 5.17 -14.52
CA ASP A 138 4.86 4.82 -15.93
C ASP A 138 5.23 3.34 -16.15
N ALA A 139 5.70 2.66 -15.10
CA ALA A 139 6.05 1.23 -15.12
C ALA A 139 4.83 0.30 -15.20
N ARG A 140 3.60 0.84 -15.03
CA ARG A 140 2.36 0.07 -15.11
C ARG A 140 2.14 -0.50 -16.52
N PHE A 141 1.59 -1.70 -16.59
CA PHE A 141 1.22 -2.32 -17.85
C PHE A 141 0.13 -1.51 -18.56
N LYS A 142 0.38 -1.16 -19.82
CA LYS A 142 -0.56 -0.40 -20.65
C LYS A 142 -1.53 -1.30 -21.41
N THR A 143 -1.11 -2.53 -21.68
CA THR A 143 -1.81 -3.55 -22.47
C THR A 143 -1.50 -4.93 -21.88
N PRO A 144 -2.39 -5.92 -22.06
CA PRO A 144 -2.08 -7.28 -21.68
C PRO A 144 -0.88 -7.83 -22.43
N GLN A 145 -0.25 -8.85 -21.84
CA GLN A 145 0.91 -9.52 -22.43
C GLN A 145 0.71 -11.04 -22.51
N LYS A 146 1.33 -11.62 -23.54
CA LYS A 146 1.46 -13.06 -23.76
C LYS A 146 2.95 -13.37 -23.92
N LYS A 147 3.53 -14.13 -22.99
CA LYS A 147 4.97 -14.44 -22.95
C LYS A 147 5.85 -13.19 -23.10
N GLY A 148 5.53 -12.13 -22.35
CA GLY A 148 6.24 -10.85 -22.36
C GLY A 148 6.03 -9.97 -23.60
N LYS A 149 5.15 -10.35 -24.54
CA LYS A 149 4.81 -9.54 -25.72
C LYS A 149 3.40 -8.96 -25.57
N ALA A 150 3.23 -7.69 -25.95
CA ALA A 150 1.92 -7.04 -25.91
C ALA A 150 0.88 -7.77 -26.78
N THR A 151 -0.36 -7.87 -26.28
CA THR A 151 -1.55 -8.42 -26.93
C THR A 151 -2.77 -7.54 -26.60
N ASN A 152 -3.97 -7.95 -27.01
CA ASN A 152 -5.25 -7.29 -26.75
C ASN A 152 -6.17 -8.14 -25.88
N TRP A 153 -7.22 -7.52 -25.34
CA TRP A 153 -8.17 -8.19 -24.44
C TRP A 153 -9.01 -9.25 -25.17
N GLU A 154 -9.33 -9.06 -26.45
CA GLU A 154 -10.12 -10.02 -27.22
C GLU A 154 -9.40 -11.37 -27.37
N GLU A 155 -8.07 -11.37 -27.55
CA GLU A 155 -7.26 -12.59 -27.59
C GLU A 155 -7.19 -13.25 -26.20
N VAL A 156 -6.98 -12.45 -25.15
CA VAL A 156 -6.91 -12.91 -23.76
C VAL A 156 -8.21 -13.59 -23.36
N ASP A 157 -9.35 -12.93 -23.55
CA ASP A 157 -10.67 -13.43 -23.16
C ASP A 157 -11.02 -14.71 -23.92
N SER A 158 -10.78 -14.73 -25.24
CA SER A 158 -11.04 -15.90 -26.09
C SER A 158 -10.17 -17.10 -25.70
N TYR A 159 -8.89 -16.90 -25.42
CA TYR A 159 -7.98 -17.99 -25.07
C TYR A 159 -8.23 -18.53 -23.67
N ILE A 160 -8.28 -17.65 -22.66
CA ILE A 160 -8.42 -18.05 -21.26
C ILE A 160 -9.77 -18.73 -21.03
N THR A 161 -10.86 -18.19 -21.58
CA THR A 161 -12.19 -18.82 -21.45
C THR A 161 -12.22 -20.22 -22.03
N LYS A 162 -11.73 -20.40 -23.27
CA LYS A 162 -11.66 -21.74 -23.90
C LYS A 162 -10.77 -22.70 -23.13
N LYS A 163 -9.64 -22.23 -22.59
CA LYS A 163 -8.72 -23.08 -21.83
C LYS A 163 -9.33 -23.50 -20.49
N LEU A 164 -10.05 -22.59 -19.80
CA LEU A 164 -10.79 -22.93 -18.58
C LEU A 164 -11.91 -23.95 -18.85
N GLU A 165 -12.68 -23.77 -19.93
CA GLU A 165 -13.69 -24.74 -20.36
C GLU A 165 -13.07 -26.12 -20.67
N GLN A 166 -11.94 -26.14 -21.37
CA GLN A 166 -11.20 -27.38 -21.64
C GLN A 166 -10.75 -28.07 -20.35
N LEU A 167 -10.07 -27.34 -19.44
CA LEU A 167 -9.57 -27.91 -18.19
C LEU A 167 -10.70 -28.42 -17.30
N ASN A 168 -11.86 -27.75 -17.32
CA ASN A 168 -13.06 -28.20 -16.61
C ASN A 168 -13.62 -29.50 -17.21
N ASN A 169 -13.72 -29.60 -18.54
CA ASN A 169 -14.16 -30.83 -19.21
C ASN A 169 -13.21 -32.01 -18.98
N ASP A 170 -11.91 -31.74 -18.91
CA ASP A 170 -10.87 -32.73 -18.61
C ASP A 170 -10.76 -33.06 -17.10
N ASN A 171 -11.58 -32.42 -16.26
CA ASN A 171 -11.55 -32.51 -14.79
C ASN A 171 -10.15 -32.25 -14.18
N LYS A 172 -9.41 -31.31 -14.77
CA LYS A 172 -8.08 -30.89 -14.32
C LYS A 172 -8.19 -29.69 -13.39
N LYS A 173 -7.53 -29.74 -12.24
CA LYS A 173 -7.62 -28.71 -11.22
C LYS A 173 -7.05 -27.36 -11.69
N VAL A 174 -7.75 -26.28 -11.37
CA VAL A 174 -7.29 -24.90 -11.55
C VAL A 174 -7.30 -24.21 -10.19
N VAL A 175 -6.32 -23.35 -9.92
CA VAL A 175 -6.24 -22.62 -8.66
C VAL A 175 -6.26 -21.12 -8.91
N LEU A 176 -7.18 -20.42 -8.26
CA LEU A 176 -7.16 -18.97 -8.11
C LEU A 176 -6.39 -18.64 -6.83
N LEU A 177 -5.23 -18.02 -6.98
CA LEU A 177 -4.39 -17.55 -5.89
C LEU A 177 -4.54 -16.04 -5.73
N THR A 178 -5.01 -15.59 -4.57
CA THR A 178 -5.19 -14.17 -4.25
C THR A 178 -4.49 -13.80 -2.96
N SER A 179 -4.30 -12.52 -2.69
CA SER A 179 -4.12 -12.05 -1.32
C SER A 179 -5.46 -12.12 -0.57
N THR A 180 -5.46 -11.82 0.73
CA THR A 180 -6.71 -11.71 1.48
C THR A 180 -7.72 -10.80 0.76
N ILE A 181 -8.93 -11.28 0.52
CA ILE A 181 -10.03 -10.47 -0.04
C ILE A 181 -10.98 -10.05 1.07
N ILE A 182 -11.22 -8.75 1.21
CA ILE A 182 -12.19 -8.18 2.18
C ILE A 182 -13.47 -7.66 1.52
N SER A 183 -13.58 -7.72 0.20
CA SER A 183 -14.75 -7.26 -0.56
C SER A 183 -15.86 -8.32 -0.57
N PRO A 184 -17.06 -8.04 -0.02
CA PRO A 184 -18.19 -8.94 -0.13
C PRO A 184 -18.64 -9.20 -1.58
N THR A 185 -18.63 -8.16 -2.44
CA THR A 185 -19.01 -8.34 -3.85
C THR A 185 -18.01 -9.18 -4.61
N THR A 186 -16.71 -8.97 -4.40
CA THR A 186 -15.65 -9.80 -5.00
C THR A 186 -15.77 -11.26 -4.54
N LYS A 187 -16.02 -11.52 -3.24
CA LYS A 187 -16.25 -12.87 -2.74
C LYS A 187 -17.42 -13.57 -3.45
N LYS A 188 -18.51 -12.84 -3.74
CA LYS A 188 -19.64 -13.38 -4.54
C LYS A 188 -19.25 -13.68 -5.98
N VAL A 189 -18.43 -12.86 -6.61
CA VAL A 189 -17.92 -13.10 -7.98
C VAL A 189 -17.04 -14.35 -8.01
N ILE A 190 -16.15 -14.52 -7.03
CA ILE A 190 -15.34 -15.74 -6.88
C ILE A 190 -16.24 -16.97 -6.68
N GLY A 191 -17.26 -16.88 -5.82
CA GLY A 191 -18.24 -17.96 -5.64
C GLY A 191 -18.94 -18.34 -6.95
N SER A 192 -19.41 -17.35 -7.71
CA SER A 192 -20.03 -17.58 -9.04
C SER A 192 -19.05 -18.20 -10.04
N PHE A 193 -17.77 -17.86 -9.94
CA PHE A 193 -16.71 -18.44 -10.77
C PHE A 193 -16.48 -19.92 -10.43
N GLN A 194 -16.45 -20.28 -9.14
CA GLN A 194 -16.33 -21.68 -8.69
C GLN A 194 -17.59 -22.51 -9.01
N GLU A 195 -18.78 -21.91 -8.96
CA GLU A 195 -20.02 -22.57 -9.38
C GLU A 195 -20.01 -22.92 -10.88
N LYS A 196 -19.47 -22.04 -11.72
CA LYS A 196 -19.33 -22.28 -13.16
C LYS A 196 -18.22 -23.29 -13.48
N PHE A 197 -17.13 -23.28 -12.73
CA PHE A 197 -15.97 -24.16 -12.91
C PHE A 197 -15.67 -24.92 -11.61
N PRO A 198 -16.34 -26.06 -11.35
CA PRO A 198 -16.18 -26.82 -10.11
C PRO A 198 -14.77 -27.36 -9.85
N ASN A 199 -13.92 -27.41 -10.87
CA ASN A 199 -12.50 -27.77 -10.78
C ASN A 199 -11.61 -26.62 -10.28
N VAL A 200 -12.17 -25.44 -9.97
CA VAL A 200 -11.45 -24.27 -9.45
C VAL A 200 -11.44 -24.26 -7.92
N GLU A 201 -10.24 -24.27 -7.33
CA GLU A 201 -10.02 -24.01 -5.90
C GLU A 201 -9.54 -22.56 -5.69
N TRP A 202 -10.06 -21.88 -4.67
CA TRP A 202 -9.61 -20.56 -4.26
C TRP A 202 -8.68 -20.68 -3.05
N VAL A 203 -7.43 -20.22 -3.20
CA VAL A 203 -6.40 -20.23 -2.17
C VAL A 203 -5.94 -18.80 -1.93
N GLN A 204 -5.72 -18.43 -0.66
CA GLN A 204 -5.23 -17.11 -0.28
C GLN A 204 -3.79 -17.20 0.23
N TYR A 205 -2.98 -16.20 -0.11
CA TYR A 205 -1.58 -16.07 0.30
C TYR A 205 -1.28 -14.60 0.67
N ASP A 206 -0.88 -14.38 1.92
CA ASP A 206 -0.44 -13.08 2.42
C ASP A 206 1.09 -13.08 2.60
N SER A 207 1.78 -12.03 2.17
CA SER A 207 3.24 -11.93 2.28
C SER A 207 3.71 -11.77 3.73
N VAL A 208 2.94 -11.04 4.53
CA VAL A 208 3.10 -10.95 5.99
C VAL A 208 1.94 -11.73 6.61
N SER A 209 2.22 -12.98 6.99
CA SER A 209 1.19 -13.90 7.43
C SER A 209 0.73 -13.67 8.88
N ALA A 210 -0.56 -13.90 9.10
CA ALA A 210 -1.19 -14.00 10.42
C ALA A 210 -1.74 -15.42 10.72
N SER A 211 -1.30 -16.43 9.95
CA SER A 211 -1.78 -17.81 10.02
C SER A 211 -1.74 -18.40 11.43
N GLY A 212 -0.66 -18.14 12.18
CA GLY A 212 -0.49 -18.61 13.56
C GLY A 212 -1.59 -18.11 14.50
N MET A 213 -2.01 -16.85 14.35
CA MET A 213 -3.11 -16.27 15.13
C MET A 213 -4.46 -16.86 14.71
N LEU A 214 -4.71 -16.96 13.41
CA LEU A 214 -5.94 -17.52 12.85
C LEU A 214 -6.16 -18.97 13.33
N GLN A 215 -5.12 -19.81 13.22
CA GLN A 215 -5.17 -21.21 13.64
C GLN A 215 -5.32 -21.37 15.17
N ALA A 216 -4.63 -20.54 15.96
CA ALA A 216 -4.79 -20.56 17.41
C ALA A 216 -6.19 -20.15 17.85
N ASN A 217 -6.81 -19.17 17.18
CA ASN A 217 -8.18 -18.76 17.45
C ASN A 217 -9.20 -19.80 16.99
N GLN A 218 -8.94 -20.52 15.90
CA GLN A 218 -9.74 -21.69 15.51
C GLN A 218 -9.74 -22.75 16.62
N GLN A 219 -8.59 -23.03 17.25
CA GLN A 219 -8.49 -23.99 18.35
C GLN A 219 -9.08 -23.46 19.67
N SER A 220 -8.93 -22.17 19.95
CA SER A 220 -9.35 -21.56 21.22
C SER A 220 -10.85 -21.23 21.26
N PHE A 221 -11.40 -20.78 20.13
CA PHE A 221 -12.74 -20.19 20.04
C PHE A 221 -13.63 -20.84 18.97
N GLY A 222 -13.11 -21.80 18.21
CA GLY A 222 -13.85 -22.48 17.15
C GLY A 222 -13.96 -21.68 15.84
N ALA A 223 -13.27 -20.55 15.71
CA ALA A 223 -13.28 -19.73 14.50
C ALA A 223 -11.89 -19.14 14.17
N ALA A 224 -11.45 -19.29 12.93
CA ALA A 224 -10.26 -18.66 12.39
C ALA A 224 -10.51 -17.17 12.12
N LEU A 225 -10.17 -16.32 13.09
CA LEU A 225 -10.40 -14.88 13.02
C LEU A 225 -9.28 -14.08 13.68
N ILE A 226 -9.19 -12.80 13.34
CA ILE A 226 -8.38 -11.82 14.09
C ILE A 226 -9.33 -11.04 15.01
N PRO A 227 -9.11 -11.04 16.34
CA PRO A 227 -9.92 -10.28 17.28
C PRO A 227 -9.75 -8.77 17.09
N ASP A 228 -10.73 -8.02 17.55
CA ASP A 228 -10.69 -6.57 17.59
C ASP A 228 -10.10 -6.06 18.91
N TYR A 229 -8.92 -5.44 18.81
CA TYR A 229 -8.14 -4.95 19.93
C TYR A 229 -8.48 -3.47 20.24
N ARG A 230 -9.00 -3.23 21.44
CA ARG A 230 -9.48 -1.93 21.93
C ARG A 230 -8.44 -1.29 22.86
N PHE A 231 -7.39 -0.73 22.28
CA PHE A 231 -6.27 -0.11 23.01
C PHE A 231 -6.71 1.02 23.95
N GLU A 232 -7.75 1.77 23.60
CA GLU A 232 -8.29 2.84 24.43
C GLU A 232 -8.95 2.36 25.73
N ARG A 233 -9.20 1.05 25.86
CA ARG A 233 -9.77 0.42 27.06
C ARG A 233 -8.71 -0.25 27.94
N ALA A 234 -7.47 -0.34 27.46
CA ALA A 234 -6.38 -1.00 28.18
C ALA A 234 -5.59 0.00 29.03
N LYS A 235 -5.54 -0.25 30.34
CA LYS A 235 -4.64 0.43 31.30
C LYS A 235 -3.26 -0.20 31.33
N VAL A 236 -3.14 -1.49 31.03
CA VAL A 236 -1.84 -2.19 30.95
C VAL A 236 -1.79 -2.97 29.63
N ILE A 237 -0.77 -2.70 28.83
CA ILE A 237 -0.53 -3.36 27.54
C ILE A 237 0.79 -4.11 27.64
N ALA A 238 0.75 -5.42 27.40
CA ALA A 238 1.92 -6.28 27.31
C ALA A 238 2.03 -6.80 25.88
N SER A 239 3.04 -6.36 25.16
CA SER A 239 3.22 -6.65 23.74
C SER A 239 4.50 -7.45 23.51
N PHE A 240 4.36 -8.59 22.83
CA PHE A 240 5.42 -9.53 22.53
C PHE A 240 5.66 -9.56 21.02
N GLY A 241 6.64 -8.80 20.54
CA GLY A 241 6.99 -8.71 19.13
C GLY A 241 5.91 -8.11 18.22
N ALA A 242 4.82 -7.56 18.78
CA ALA A 242 3.79 -6.87 18.01
C ALA A 242 4.15 -5.39 17.86
N ASP A 243 4.26 -4.91 16.62
CA ASP A 243 4.50 -3.51 16.29
C ASP A 243 3.18 -2.80 15.92
N PHE A 244 2.26 -2.68 16.88
CA PHE A 244 0.90 -2.15 16.68
C PHE A 244 0.83 -0.65 16.36
N LEU A 245 1.91 0.11 16.58
CA LEU A 245 2.03 1.50 16.11
C LEU A 245 2.65 1.62 14.71
N GLY A 246 3.23 0.53 14.18
CA GLY A 246 3.88 0.49 12.89
C GLY A 246 3.09 -0.34 11.89
N THR A 247 3.36 -1.64 11.85
CA THR A 247 2.91 -2.53 10.77
C THR A 247 1.96 -3.64 11.21
N TRP A 248 1.72 -3.83 12.51
CA TRP A 248 0.93 -4.96 12.99
C TRP A 248 -0.58 -4.70 12.86
N LEU A 249 -1.23 -5.52 12.02
CA LEU A 249 -2.67 -5.54 11.74
C LEU A 249 -3.26 -4.17 11.31
N SER A 250 -3.82 -3.38 12.23
CA SER A 250 -4.55 -2.13 11.95
C SER A 250 -3.89 -0.95 12.67
N SER A 251 -2.65 -0.62 12.30
CA SER A 251 -1.83 0.34 13.04
C SER A 251 -2.42 1.74 13.12
N THR A 252 -3.13 2.20 12.09
CA THR A 252 -3.81 3.50 12.09
C THR A 252 -4.90 3.57 13.17
N GLU A 253 -5.68 2.50 13.33
CA GLU A 253 -6.72 2.42 14.36
C GLU A 253 -6.08 2.31 15.75
N TYR A 254 -5.11 1.41 15.91
CA TYR A 254 -4.47 1.13 17.19
C TYR A 254 -3.68 2.32 17.73
N THR A 255 -3.00 3.06 16.85
CA THR A 255 -2.28 4.29 17.23
C THR A 255 -3.21 5.30 17.89
N LYS A 256 -4.44 5.45 17.38
CA LYS A 256 -5.41 6.38 17.94
C LYS A 256 -5.95 5.92 19.29
N GLY A 257 -6.24 4.62 19.42
CA GLY A 257 -6.65 4.03 20.69
C GLY A 257 -5.55 4.14 21.76
N TYR A 258 -4.31 3.81 21.39
CA TYR A 258 -3.13 3.92 22.26
C TYR A 258 -2.87 5.37 22.70
N ALA A 259 -2.91 6.32 21.77
CA ALA A 259 -2.70 7.73 22.10
C ALA A 259 -3.79 8.29 23.04
N ALA A 260 -5.04 7.82 22.90
CA ALA A 260 -6.13 8.23 23.78
C ALA A 260 -5.89 7.80 25.24
N GLY A 261 -5.37 6.59 25.46
CA GLY A 261 -5.00 6.07 26.79
C GLY A 261 -3.75 6.72 27.41
N ARG A 262 -3.02 7.54 26.65
CA ARG A 262 -1.77 8.19 27.10
C ARG A 262 -1.81 9.71 27.14
N LYS A 263 -2.98 10.29 26.92
CA LYS A 263 -3.17 11.74 26.94
C LYS A 263 -3.35 12.22 28.39
N VAL A 264 -2.30 12.76 28.98
CA VAL A 264 -2.31 13.37 30.33
C VAL A 264 -2.38 14.88 30.18
N LEU A 265 -3.55 15.48 30.46
CA LEU A 265 -3.75 16.93 30.38
C LEU A 265 -3.88 17.54 31.78
N ASP A 266 -4.57 16.84 32.68
CA ASP A 266 -4.94 17.33 34.00
C ASP A 266 -4.28 16.52 35.12
N LYS A 267 -4.20 17.13 36.29
CA LYS A 267 -3.64 16.48 37.49
C LYS A 267 -4.60 15.40 37.96
N GLY A 268 -4.16 14.13 37.89
CA GLY A 268 -4.95 12.97 38.27
C GLY A 268 -5.36 12.08 37.10
N ASP A 269 -5.08 12.51 35.86
CA ASP A 269 -5.24 11.65 34.69
C ASP A 269 -4.32 10.43 34.80
N GLU A 270 -4.88 9.27 34.49
CA GLU A 270 -4.14 8.01 34.43
C GLU A 270 -3.60 7.78 33.01
N MET A 271 -2.40 7.21 32.93
CA MET A 271 -1.76 6.84 31.67
C MET A 271 -1.69 5.32 31.56
N SER A 272 -2.03 4.78 30.39
CA SER A 272 -1.87 3.35 30.12
C SER A 272 -0.38 2.95 30.19
N ARG A 273 -0.05 1.95 30.99
CA ARG A 273 1.28 1.36 31.11
C ARG A 273 1.56 0.40 29.95
N HIS A 274 2.71 0.52 29.30
CA HIS A 274 3.08 -0.31 28.16
C HIS A 274 4.42 -1.03 28.38
N TYR A 275 4.37 -2.35 28.35
CA TYR A 275 5.51 -3.27 28.35
C TYR A 275 5.71 -3.84 26.94
N GLN A 276 6.86 -3.57 26.33
CA GLN A 276 7.24 -4.11 25.03
C GLN A 276 8.38 -5.12 25.20
N PHE A 277 8.15 -6.35 24.79
CA PHE A 277 9.15 -7.39 24.63
C PHE A 277 9.41 -7.56 23.14
N GLU A 278 10.61 -7.24 22.67
CA GLU A 278 10.93 -7.31 21.23
C GLU A 278 12.41 -7.54 20.97
N SER A 279 12.74 -8.13 19.81
CA SER A 279 14.13 -8.35 19.41
C SER A 279 14.74 -7.11 18.77
N GLY A 280 14.12 -6.61 17.69
CA GLY A 280 14.48 -5.35 17.05
C GLY A 280 13.81 -4.15 17.72
N MET A 281 14.35 -2.95 17.56
CA MET A 281 13.69 -1.73 18.03
C MET A 281 12.62 -1.29 17.02
N THR A 282 11.38 -1.16 17.48
CA THR A 282 10.23 -0.73 16.65
C THR A 282 9.69 0.64 17.09
N LEU A 283 8.75 1.21 16.33
CA LEU A 283 8.02 2.42 16.75
C LEU A 283 7.20 2.15 18.02
N THR A 284 6.66 0.95 18.14
CA THR A 284 5.93 0.52 19.33
C THR A 284 6.85 0.48 20.55
N GLY A 285 8.03 -0.14 20.42
CA GLY A 285 9.01 -0.22 21.50
C GLY A 285 9.62 1.12 21.90
N SER A 286 9.83 2.05 20.96
CA SER A 286 10.34 3.38 21.30
C SER A 286 9.34 4.22 22.12
N ASN A 287 8.05 3.88 22.05
CA ASN A 287 6.98 4.55 22.79
C ASN A 287 6.52 3.76 24.02
N ALA A 288 7.19 2.66 24.38
CA ALA A 288 6.88 1.86 25.56
C ALA A 288 7.45 2.48 26.85
N ASP A 289 6.81 2.21 27.98
CA ASP A 289 7.32 2.62 29.30
C ASP A 289 8.44 1.70 29.76
N VAL A 290 8.30 0.40 29.47
CA VAL A 290 9.30 -0.62 29.74
C VAL A 290 9.54 -1.40 28.47
N ARG A 291 10.77 -1.34 27.97
CA ARG A 291 11.20 -2.11 26.80
C ARG A 291 12.24 -3.14 27.20
N VAL A 292 11.97 -4.40 26.91
CA VAL A 292 12.85 -5.53 27.24
C VAL A 292 13.30 -6.19 25.93
N PRO A 293 14.59 -6.12 25.59
CA PRO A 293 15.14 -6.86 24.46
C PRO A 293 15.10 -8.36 24.73
N ILE A 294 14.49 -9.13 23.84
CA ILE A 294 14.41 -10.59 23.95
C ILE A 294 14.83 -11.26 22.64
N LYS A 295 15.35 -12.49 22.68
CA LYS A 295 15.51 -13.30 21.47
C LYS A 295 14.15 -13.83 21.02
N PRO A 296 13.91 -14.05 19.72
CA PRO A 296 12.65 -14.66 19.26
C PRO A 296 12.38 -16.03 19.89
N SER A 297 13.44 -16.81 20.17
CA SER A 297 13.35 -18.11 20.85
C SER A 297 12.98 -18.02 22.33
N GLU A 298 13.11 -16.86 22.96
CA GLU A 298 12.80 -16.64 24.38
C GLU A 298 11.32 -16.28 24.59
N GLU A 299 10.64 -15.72 23.58
CA GLU A 299 9.25 -15.23 23.66
C GLU A 299 8.29 -16.28 24.25
N LYS A 300 8.31 -17.50 23.69
CA LYS A 300 7.46 -18.62 24.15
C LYS A 300 7.73 -18.99 25.61
N THR A 301 9.00 -18.95 26.03
CA THR A 301 9.40 -19.27 27.40
C THR A 301 8.91 -18.20 28.38
N ILE A 302 9.02 -16.93 28.00
CA ILE A 302 8.56 -15.79 28.81
C ILE A 302 7.04 -15.82 28.97
N LEU A 303 6.29 -16.00 27.86
CA LEU A 303 4.83 -16.10 27.90
C LEU A 303 4.36 -17.28 28.75
N LYS A 304 5.04 -18.44 28.66
CA LYS A 304 4.74 -19.59 29.51
C LYS A 304 4.99 -19.28 30.99
N ALA A 305 6.12 -18.64 31.33
CA ALA A 305 6.41 -18.24 32.70
C ALA A 305 5.36 -17.26 33.24
N LEU A 306 4.97 -16.27 32.44
CA LEU A 306 3.91 -15.31 32.77
C LEU A 306 2.58 -16.01 33.04
N TYR A 307 2.15 -16.91 32.16
CA TYR A 307 0.92 -17.67 32.35
C TYR A 307 0.91 -18.46 33.67
N TYR A 308 1.99 -19.18 33.99
CA TYR A 308 2.09 -19.94 35.24
C TYR A 308 2.08 -19.02 36.47
N GLN A 309 2.76 -17.88 36.42
CA GLN A 309 2.77 -16.92 37.52
C GLN A 309 1.37 -16.35 37.79
N LEU A 310 0.61 -16.03 36.74
CA LEU A 310 -0.79 -15.57 36.87
C LEU A 310 -1.71 -16.68 37.42
N MET A 311 -1.53 -17.91 36.96
CA MET A 311 -2.30 -19.07 37.45
C MET A 311 -2.04 -19.37 38.93
N GLN A 312 -0.79 -19.24 39.40
CA GLN A 312 -0.45 -19.37 40.82
C GLN A 312 -1.05 -18.25 41.66
N ALA A 313 -0.95 -17.01 41.20
CA ALA A 313 -1.52 -15.86 41.90
C ALA A 313 -3.04 -15.99 42.09
N LYS A 314 -3.73 -16.63 41.14
CA LYS A 314 -5.16 -16.95 41.21
C LYS A 314 -5.49 -18.27 41.92
N GLY A 315 -4.50 -19.02 42.38
CA GLY A 315 -4.70 -20.27 43.12
C GLY A 315 -5.14 -21.47 42.27
N PHE A 316 -5.03 -21.41 40.94
CA PHE A 316 -5.39 -22.53 40.05
C PHE A 316 -4.36 -23.64 40.02
N VAL A 317 -3.08 -23.32 40.28
CA VAL A 317 -1.99 -24.29 40.30
C VAL A 317 -1.05 -24.02 41.47
N THR A 318 -0.48 -25.08 42.03
CA THR A 318 0.54 -25.03 43.09
C THR A 318 1.95 -25.37 42.58
N ILE A 319 2.08 -25.71 41.30
CA ILE A 319 3.35 -26.04 40.64
C ILE A 319 4.15 -24.76 40.44
N ALA A 320 5.44 -24.78 40.79
CA ALA A 320 6.36 -23.65 40.59
C ALA A 320 6.41 -23.18 39.13
N ALA A 321 6.55 -21.86 38.92
CA ALA A 321 6.55 -21.29 37.59
C ALA A 321 7.87 -21.68 36.90
N PRO A 322 7.86 -22.02 35.61
CA PRO A 322 9.10 -22.21 34.88
C PRO A 322 9.91 -20.90 34.90
N GLY A 323 11.24 -21.02 34.91
CA GLY A 323 12.11 -19.84 34.90
C GLY A 323 11.89 -18.99 33.64
N SER A 324 11.86 -17.66 33.83
CA SER A 324 11.86 -16.69 32.74
C SER A 324 13.28 -16.16 32.53
N PRO A 325 13.75 -15.97 31.29
CA PRO A 325 15.04 -15.33 31.01
C PRO A 325 15.08 -13.84 31.40
N VAL A 326 13.92 -13.22 31.63
CA VAL A 326 13.78 -11.81 32.03
C VAL A 326 12.84 -11.68 33.23
N ASP A 327 13.01 -10.63 34.02
CA ASP A 327 12.09 -10.34 35.13
C ASP A 327 10.72 -9.89 34.60
N ILE A 328 9.69 -10.65 34.96
CA ILE A 328 8.29 -10.41 34.58
C ILE A 328 7.39 -10.17 35.79
N LYS A 329 7.96 -10.03 37.00
CA LYS A 329 7.16 -9.89 38.22
C LYS A 329 6.33 -8.61 38.21
N GLY A 330 6.95 -7.48 37.91
CA GLY A 330 6.23 -6.19 37.82
C GLY A 330 5.12 -6.21 36.76
N LEU A 331 5.36 -6.88 35.63
CA LEU A 331 4.33 -7.08 34.60
C LEU A 331 3.16 -7.91 35.14
N ALA A 332 3.43 -9.04 35.79
CA ALA A 332 2.39 -9.91 36.32
C ALA A 332 1.54 -9.18 37.38
N ASP A 333 2.18 -8.42 38.28
CA ASP A 333 1.50 -7.63 39.30
C ASP A 333 0.59 -6.55 38.67
N ASP A 334 1.09 -5.83 37.65
CA ASP A 334 0.30 -4.81 36.93
C ASP A 334 -0.89 -5.42 36.18
N LEU A 335 -0.72 -6.58 35.54
CA LEU A 335 -1.80 -7.29 34.85
C LEU A 335 -2.89 -7.75 35.82
N LEU A 336 -2.51 -8.33 36.96
CA LEU A 336 -3.44 -8.77 38.01
C LEU A 336 -4.18 -7.60 38.66
N ALA A 337 -3.55 -6.43 38.79
CA ALA A 337 -4.20 -5.23 39.32
C ALA A 337 -5.21 -4.62 38.33
N ASN A 338 -5.16 -4.97 37.04
CA ASN A 338 -5.95 -4.38 35.96
C ASN A 338 -6.72 -5.43 35.14
N GLU A 339 -7.29 -6.44 35.81
CA GLU A 339 -8.11 -7.47 35.15
C GLU A 339 -9.29 -6.86 34.39
N GLY A 340 -9.55 -7.36 33.19
CA GLY A 340 -10.54 -6.82 32.25
C GLY A 340 -10.21 -5.42 31.71
N LYS A 341 -9.10 -4.81 32.13
CA LYS A 341 -8.56 -3.53 31.64
C LYS A 341 -7.10 -3.68 31.22
N SER A 342 -6.65 -4.90 30.93
CA SER A 342 -5.33 -5.17 30.42
C SER A 342 -5.41 -5.84 29.05
N MET A 343 -4.27 -6.01 28.40
CA MET A 343 -4.20 -6.74 27.14
C MET A 343 -2.80 -7.34 26.98
N VAL A 344 -2.76 -8.62 26.60
CA VAL A 344 -1.53 -9.29 26.17
C VAL A 344 -1.63 -9.60 24.68
N ILE A 345 -0.65 -9.20 23.88
CA ILE A 345 -0.64 -9.41 22.42
C ILE A 345 0.70 -9.97 21.96
N SER A 346 0.70 -10.71 20.85
CA SER A 346 1.92 -11.18 20.19
C SER A 346 1.88 -10.92 18.68
N GLY A 347 3.04 -10.59 18.11
CA GLY A 347 3.27 -10.45 16.68
C GLY A 347 3.87 -11.69 16.02
N SER A 348 4.10 -12.77 16.77
CA SER A 348 4.70 -14.00 16.25
C SER A 348 3.75 -14.77 15.32
N ASN A 349 4.28 -15.55 14.39
CA ASN A 349 3.50 -16.46 13.54
C ASN A 349 3.59 -17.93 14.04
N ASP A 350 3.50 -18.15 15.37
CA ASP A 350 3.49 -19.48 16.01
C ASP A 350 2.16 -19.72 16.72
N VAL A 351 1.47 -20.80 16.33
CA VAL A 351 0.17 -21.20 16.90
C VAL A 351 0.25 -21.39 18.41
N THR A 352 1.32 -22.00 18.92
CA THR A 352 1.50 -22.26 20.35
C THR A 352 1.63 -20.99 21.17
N ILE A 353 2.29 -19.97 20.62
CA ILE A 353 2.44 -18.67 21.28
C ILE A 353 1.07 -18.02 21.43
N HIS A 354 0.28 -17.98 20.36
CA HIS A 354 -1.07 -17.41 20.38
C HIS A 354 -2.03 -18.18 21.30
N LEU A 355 -1.91 -19.51 21.40
CA LEU A 355 -2.68 -20.30 22.38
C LEU A 355 -2.39 -19.86 23.83
N ILE A 356 -1.12 -19.58 24.17
CA ILE A 356 -0.75 -19.08 25.50
C ILE A 356 -1.26 -17.65 25.71
N VAL A 357 -1.11 -16.77 24.71
CA VAL A 357 -1.66 -15.41 24.75
C VAL A 357 -3.17 -15.42 24.97
N ASN A 358 -3.88 -16.30 24.27
CA ASN A 358 -5.32 -16.48 24.44
C ASN A 358 -5.67 -16.95 25.85
N ALA A 359 -4.93 -17.93 26.38
CA ALA A 359 -5.13 -18.41 27.74
C ALA A 359 -4.89 -17.31 28.80
N ILE A 360 -3.86 -16.48 28.62
CA ILE A 360 -3.57 -15.34 29.52
C ILE A 360 -4.71 -14.31 29.46
N ASN A 361 -5.14 -13.90 28.27
CA ASN A 361 -6.23 -12.92 28.14
C ASN A 361 -7.57 -13.46 28.67
N ASN A 362 -7.81 -14.76 28.54
CA ASN A 362 -8.98 -15.40 29.13
C ASN A 362 -8.91 -15.36 30.66
N LEU A 363 -7.77 -15.75 31.23
CA LEU A 363 -7.53 -15.74 32.67
C LEU A 363 -7.71 -14.34 33.30
N LEU A 364 -7.32 -13.30 32.57
CA LEU A 364 -7.44 -11.89 33.00
C LEU A 364 -8.81 -11.27 32.68
N GLY A 365 -9.74 -12.00 32.05
CA GLY A 365 -11.06 -11.49 31.70
C GLY A 365 -11.04 -10.38 30.64
N ASN A 366 -10.05 -10.40 29.74
CA ASN A 366 -9.86 -9.35 28.73
C ASN A 366 -10.82 -9.49 27.53
N TYR A 367 -11.29 -10.70 27.25
CA TYR A 367 -12.33 -10.93 26.25
C TYR A 367 -13.65 -10.28 26.67
N SER A 368 -14.34 -9.66 25.71
CA SER A 368 -15.53 -8.81 25.92
C SER A 368 -15.26 -7.43 26.54
N SER A 369 -14.01 -7.08 26.83
CA SER A 369 -13.63 -5.75 27.30
C SER A 369 -12.62 -5.07 26.37
N THR A 370 -11.35 -5.48 26.46
CA THR A 370 -10.24 -4.94 25.66
C THR A 370 -10.06 -5.72 24.37
N ILE A 371 -10.49 -6.98 24.31
CA ILE A 371 -10.45 -7.84 23.13
C ILE A 371 -11.86 -8.31 22.77
N LEU A 372 -12.31 -8.05 21.56
CA LEU A 372 -13.66 -8.39 21.08
C LEU A 372 -13.59 -9.44 19.96
N LEU A 373 -14.37 -10.52 20.10
CA LEU A 373 -14.45 -11.61 19.12
C LEU A 373 -15.62 -11.46 18.13
N ASP A 374 -16.61 -10.65 18.48
CA ASP A 374 -17.85 -10.44 17.72
C ASP A 374 -17.67 -9.48 16.53
N ARG A 375 -16.59 -8.69 16.54
CA ARG A 375 -16.24 -7.72 15.49
C ARG A 375 -14.85 -8.02 14.88
N PRO A 376 -14.61 -9.20 14.30
CA PRO A 376 -13.28 -9.59 13.84
C PRO A 376 -12.75 -8.69 12.73
N LEU A 377 -11.43 -8.54 12.66
CA LEU A 377 -10.73 -7.94 11.53
C LEU A 377 -10.63 -8.95 10.39
N HIS A 378 -10.97 -8.51 9.18
CA HIS A 378 -10.90 -9.32 7.97
C HIS A 378 -9.63 -9.07 7.15
N THR A 379 -8.73 -8.21 7.60
CA THR A 379 -7.57 -7.79 6.81
C THR A 379 -6.55 -8.89 6.53
N HIS A 380 -6.53 -9.97 7.33
CA HIS A 380 -5.75 -11.19 7.04
C HIS A 380 -6.66 -12.41 7.24
N GLN A 381 -6.70 -13.27 6.22
CA GLN A 381 -7.52 -14.48 6.18
C GLN A 381 -6.74 -15.69 5.60
N ALA A 382 -5.51 -15.50 5.12
CA ALA A 382 -4.71 -16.58 4.54
C ALA A 382 -4.15 -17.52 5.62
N ILE A 383 -4.11 -18.82 5.29
CA ILE A 383 -3.50 -19.87 6.12
C ILE A 383 -2.30 -20.43 5.36
N ASP A 384 -1.11 -20.38 5.96
CA ASP A 384 0.14 -20.74 5.28
C ASP A 384 0.12 -22.20 4.80
N ALA A 385 -0.52 -23.08 5.56
CA ALA A 385 -0.65 -24.50 5.22
C ALA A 385 -1.43 -24.74 3.92
N ASP A 386 -2.39 -23.88 3.57
CA ASP A 386 -3.15 -24.01 2.32
C ASP A 386 -2.27 -23.66 1.11
N PHE A 387 -1.36 -22.69 1.27
CA PHE A 387 -0.39 -22.34 0.23
C PHE A 387 0.71 -23.41 0.08
N GLU A 388 1.21 -23.97 1.19
CA GLU A 388 2.16 -25.10 1.14
C GLU A 388 1.56 -26.36 0.50
N LYS A 389 0.26 -26.59 0.72
CA LYS A 389 -0.50 -27.63 0.01
C LYS A 389 -0.53 -27.35 -1.49
N LEU A 390 -0.84 -26.12 -1.91
CA LEU A 390 -0.82 -25.73 -3.32
C LEU A 390 0.56 -25.96 -3.97
N ILE A 391 1.64 -25.58 -3.29
CA ILE A 391 3.01 -25.82 -3.76
C ILE A 391 3.25 -27.32 -3.98
N SER A 392 2.81 -28.16 -3.04
CA SER A 392 2.95 -29.61 -3.13
C SER A 392 2.15 -30.20 -4.30
N GLU A 393 0.93 -29.74 -4.52
CA GLU A 393 0.07 -30.17 -5.64
C GLU A 393 0.63 -29.73 -7.00
N LEU A 394 1.24 -28.54 -7.09
CA LEU A 394 1.95 -28.08 -8.28
C LEU A 394 3.16 -28.97 -8.59
N LYS A 395 3.94 -29.38 -7.58
CA LYS A 395 5.08 -30.32 -7.74
C LYS A 395 4.62 -31.67 -8.30
N ASN A 396 3.47 -32.15 -7.83
CA ASN A 396 2.87 -33.41 -8.28
C ASN A 396 2.15 -33.30 -9.63
N LYS A 397 2.11 -32.11 -10.25
CA LYS A 397 1.36 -31.82 -11.49
C LYS A 397 -0.15 -32.08 -11.39
N GLU A 398 -0.68 -31.94 -10.18
CA GLU A 398 -2.13 -32.08 -9.92
C GLU A 398 -2.89 -30.81 -10.30
N VAL A 399 -2.22 -29.65 -10.25
CA VAL A 399 -2.76 -28.35 -10.70
C VAL A 399 -2.35 -28.08 -12.14
N ALA A 400 -3.33 -28.01 -13.05
CA ALA A 400 -3.09 -27.75 -14.46
C ALA A 400 -3.12 -26.25 -14.80
N GLY A 401 -3.79 -25.42 -14.00
CA GLY A 401 -3.86 -23.98 -14.21
C GLY A 401 -3.72 -23.17 -12.92
N LEU A 402 -3.01 -22.05 -12.99
CA LEU A 402 -2.82 -21.12 -11.89
C LEU A 402 -3.15 -19.68 -12.33
N LEU A 403 -4.06 -19.05 -11.59
CA LEU A 403 -4.46 -17.66 -11.76
C LEU A 403 -3.99 -16.87 -10.54
N CYS A 404 -2.91 -16.10 -10.66
CA CYS A 404 -2.39 -15.26 -9.59
C CYS A 404 -2.99 -13.86 -9.67
N TRP A 405 -3.65 -13.38 -8.62
CA TRP A 405 -4.23 -12.04 -8.59
C TRP A 405 -3.69 -11.21 -7.42
N GLY A 406 -2.95 -10.15 -7.74
CA GLY A 406 -2.41 -9.22 -6.74
C GLY A 406 -1.38 -9.86 -5.79
N VAL A 407 -0.74 -10.96 -6.21
CA VAL A 407 0.23 -11.71 -5.43
C VAL A 407 1.53 -11.90 -6.20
N ASN A 408 2.64 -11.85 -5.47
CA ASN A 408 3.98 -12.12 -6.01
C ASN A 408 4.70 -13.22 -5.19
N PRO A 409 4.21 -14.47 -5.21
CA PRO A 409 4.81 -15.56 -4.43
C PRO A 409 6.25 -15.88 -4.86
N VAL A 410 6.64 -15.61 -6.10
CA VAL A 410 8.03 -15.83 -6.56
C VAL A 410 9.02 -14.94 -5.79
N TYR A 411 8.63 -13.71 -5.47
CA TYR A 411 9.47 -12.80 -4.68
C TYR A 411 9.29 -13.01 -3.17
N ASN A 412 8.04 -13.16 -2.70
CA ASN A 412 7.73 -13.12 -1.28
C ASN A 412 8.03 -14.44 -0.54
N HIS A 413 8.02 -15.57 -1.25
CA HIS A 413 8.17 -16.89 -0.64
C HIS A 413 9.64 -17.32 -0.55
N PRO A 414 10.08 -17.99 0.53
CA PRO A 414 11.46 -18.48 0.64
C PRO A 414 11.92 -19.40 -0.51
N ASN A 415 10.98 -20.16 -1.09
CA ASN A 415 11.23 -21.08 -2.20
C ASN A 415 10.86 -20.47 -3.57
N GLY A 416 11.15 -19.17 -3.78
CA GLY A 416 10.73 -18.42 -4.96
C GLY A 416 11.13 -19.03 -6.31
N GLU A 417 12.38 -19.45 -6.46
CA GLU A 417 12.91 -20.08 -7.69
C GLU A 417 12.16 -21.38 -8.05
N GLU A 418 11.80 -22.18 -7.04
CA GLU A 418 11.02 -23.38 -7.26
C GLU A 418 9.61 -23.02 -7.75
N ILE A 419 8.98 -22.02 -7.14
CA ILE A 419 7.64 -21.54 -7.54
C ILE A 419 7.65 -20.99 -8.97
N GLU A 420 8.67 -20.23 -9.37
CA GLU A 420 8.82 -19.73 -10.75
C GLU A 420 8.77 -20.88 -11.77
N ASN A 421 9.51 -21.95 -11.51
CA ASN A 421 9.53 -23.14 -12.37
C ASN A 421 8.17 -23.87 -12.37
N LEU A 422 7.51 -23.96 -11.23
CA LEU A 422 6.18 -24.57 -11.11
C LEU A 422 5.13 -23.79 -11.91
N ILE A 423 5.11 -22.46 -11.81
CA ILE A 423 4.19 -21.58 -12.56
C ILE A 423 4.39 -21.77 -14.06
N SER A 424 5.65 -21.78 -14.51
CA SER A 424 6.03 -21.94 -15.92
C SER A 424 5.65 -23.32 -16.48
N GLY A 425 5.55 -24.33 -15.61
CA GLY A 425 5.19 -25.71 -15.98
C GLY A 425 3.69 -25.98 -16.10
N THR A 426 2.82 -25.06 -15.67
CA THR A 426 1.36 -25.22 -15.77
C THR A 426 0.85 -25.11 -17.22
N GLU A 427 -0.28 -25.73 -17.53
CA GLU A 427 -0.92 -25.61 -18.85
C GLU A 427 -1.55 -24.22 -19.07
N LEU A 428 -1.89 -23.53 -17.98
CA LEU A 428 -2.45 -22.18 -17.97
C LEU A 428 -1.86 -21.41 -16.78
N SER A 429 -1.02 -20.41 -17.04
CA SER A 429 -0.59 -19.43 -16.02
C SER A 429 -1.02 -18.03 -16.41
N VAL A 430 -1.75 -17.37 -15.51
CA VAL A 430 -2.24 -16.00 -15.68
C VAL A 430 -1.89 -15.20 -14.44
N SER A 431 -1.26 -14.04 -14.62
CA SER A 431 -1.05 -13.06 -13.55
C SER A 431 -1.87 -11.81 -13.79
N PHE A 432 -2.65 -11.42 -12.78
CA PHE A 432 -3.36 -10.14 -12.70
C PHE A 432 -2.55 -9.21 -11.79
N SER A 433 -1.71 -8.38 -12.40
CA SER A 433 -0.82 -7.42 -11.73
C SER A 433 -0.80 -6.12 -12.52
N ASP A 434 -0.59 -5.00 -11.85
CA ASP A 434 -0.55 -3.69 -12.49
C ASP A 434 0.82 -3.36 -13.08
N ARG A 435 1.88 -4.02 -12.63
CA ARG A 435 3.29 -3.76 -13.00
C ARG A 435 4.08 -5.06 -13.15
N LYS A 436 5.24 -4.97 -13.80
CA LYS A 436 6.10 -6.13 -13.99
C LYS A 436 6.75 -6.52 -12.66
N ASP A 437 6.52 -7.77 -12.27
CA ASP A 437 7.11 -8.44 -11.11
C ASP A 437 7.60 -9.85 -11.47
N GLU A 438 8.22 -10.55 -10.53
CA GLU A 438 8.80 -11.89 -10.70
C GLU A 438 7.74 -12.93 -11.10
N THR A 439 6.52 -12.82 -10.55
CA THR A 439 5.41 -13.73 -10.86
C THR A 439 4.83 -13.48 -12.26
N THR A 440 4.76 -12.22 -12.70
CA THR A 440 4.38 -11.87 -14.08
C THR A 440 5.40 -12.34 -15.10
N ALA A 441 6.69 -12.37 -14.73
CA ALA A 441 7.75 -12.90 -15.59
C ALA A 441 7.64 -14.42 -15.78
N ALA A 442 7.24 -15.15 -14.73
CA ALA A 442 6.97 -16.58 -14.76
C ALA A 442 5.66 -16.96 -15.48
N SER A 443 4.72 -16.01 -15.58
CA SER A 443 3.37 -16.27 -16.11
C SER A 443 3.29 -16.19 -17.63
N TYR A 444 2.46 -17.04 -18.24
CA TYR A 444 2.24 -17.05 -19.68
C TYR A 444 1.42 -15.85 -20.14
N TRP A 445 0.37 -15.51 -19.38
CA TRP A 445 -0.49 -14.36 -19.62
C TRP A 445 -0.35 -13.36 -18.48
N VAL A 446 -0.28 -12.08 -18.83
CA VAL A 446 -0.31 -10.98 -17.87
C VAL A 446 -1.47 -10.06 -18.23
N CYS A 447 -2.39 -9.92 -17.29
CA CYS A 447 -3.60 -9.11 -17.39
C CYS A 447 -3.44 -7.88 -16.48
N PRO A 448 -3.34 -6.66 -17.03
CA PRO A 448 -3.11 -5.46 -16.24
C PRO A 448 -4.26 -5.23 -15.27
N ALA A 449 -3.97 -5.26 -13.97
CA ALA A 449 -4.95 -4.92 -12.95
C ALA A 449 -5.13 -3.39 -12.87
N PRO A 450 -6.36 -2.89 -12.69
CA PRO A 450 -6.57 -1.47 -12.43
C PRO A 450 -6.03 -1.11 -11.05
N HIS A 451 -5.58 0.13 -10.88
CA HIS A 451 -5.30 0.69 -9.56
C HIS A 451 -6.63 0.88 -8.81
N TYR A 452 -6.65 0.86 -7.47
CA TYR A 452 -7.92 0.96 -6.73
C TYR A 452 -8.69 2.27 -7.03
N LEU A 453 -7.98 3.37 -7.31
CA LEU A 453 -8.58 4.65 -7.74
C LEU A 453 -9.17 4.62 -9.17
N GLU A 454 -8.96 3.54 -9.91
CA GLU A 454 -9.47 3.28 -11.27
C GLU A 454 -10.43 2.08 -11.29
N ALA A 455 -10.84 1.59 -10.12
CA ALA A 455 -11.75 0.45 -9.98
C ALA A 455 -12.98 0.78 -9.13
N TRP A 456 -14.08 0.09 -9.41
CA TRP A 456 -15.23 0.01 -8.52
C TRP A 456 -15.06 -1.22 -7.64
N ASN A 457 -15.17 -1.04 -6.33
CA ASN A 457 -15.17 -2.15 -5.40
C ASN A 457 -15.86 -1.79 -4.08
N ASP A 458 -16.02 -2.75 -3.20
CA ASP A 458 -16.40 -2.56 -1.81
C ASP A 458 -15.39 -3.24 -0.88
N ALA A 459 -15.39 -2.88 0.40
CA ALA A 459 -14.47 -3.41 1.39
C ALA A 459 -15.17 -3.54 2.74
N GLU A 460 -15.04 -4.72 3.36
CA GLU A 460 -15.52 -5.01 4.71
C GLU A 460 -14.31 -5.35 5.62
N PRO A 461 -13.57 -4.35 6.15
CA PRO A 461 -12.39 -4.56 6.99
C PRO A 461 -12.71 -5.19 8.35
N LYS A 462 -13.92 -4.99 8.87
CA LYS A 462 -14.44 -5.60 10.08
C LYS A 462 -15.88 -6.02 9.84
N LYS A 463 -16.33 -7.08 10.50
CA LYS A 463 -17.73 -7.51 10.44
C LYS A 463 -18.67 -6.33 10.72
N GLU A 464 -19.69 -6.17 9.87
CA GLU A 464 -20.70 -5.08 9.91
C GLU A 464 -20.18 -3.67 9.56
N PHE A 465 -18.93 -3.54 9.09
CA PHE A 465 -18.39 -2.28 8.57
C PHE A 465 -18.09 -2.40 7.07
N SER A 466 -18.93 -1.81 6.22
CA SER A 466 -18.71 -1.77 4.77
C SER A 466 -18.31 -0.36 4.29
N ALA A 467 -17.35 -0.28 3.38
CA ALA A 467 -16.95 0.93 2.69
C ALA A 467 -16.95 0.70 1.17
N TRP A 468 -17.27 1.74 0.41
CA TRP A 468 -17.28 1.69 -1.05
C TRP A 468 -16.00 2.33 -1.60
N CYS A 469 -15.37 1.65 -2.55
CA CYS A 469 -14.33 2.20 -3.40
C CYS A 469 -14.99 2.85 -4.62
N ASN A 470 -15.16 4.17 -4.57
CA ASN A 470 -15.72 4.93 -5.68
C ASN A 470 -14.61 5.35 -6.64
N LEU A 471 -14.90 5.29 -7.95
CA LEU A 471 -14.14 5.98 -8.97
C LEU A 471 -14.22 7.49 -8.74
N PRO A 472 -13.11 8.18 -8.44
CA PRO A 472 -13.08 9.64 -8.42
C PRO A 472 -13.20 10.23 -9.84
N SER A 473 -12.95 9.40 -10.86
CA SER A 473 -13.13 9.72 -12.28
C SER A 473 -14.52 9.29 -12.75
N GLN A 474 -15.55 10.06 -12.41
CA GLN A 474 -16.80 10.04 -13.18
C GLN A 474 -16.54 10.65 -14.57
N ASN A 475 -15.87 9.92 -15.45
CA ASN A 475 -15.89 10.13 -16.90
C ASN A 475 -15.34 8.89 -17.59
N PHE A 476 -16.25 8.12 -18.18
CA PHE A 476 -16.00 7.07 -19.16
C PHE A 476 -14.78 7.37 -20.07
N SER A 477 -13.93 6.38 -20.28
CA SER A 477 -13.21 6.13 -21.55
C SER A 477 -12.37 7.30 -22.13
N ILE A 478 -11.53 7.95 -21.33
CA ILE A 478 -10.55 8.94 -21.86
C ILE A 478 -9.09 8.49 -21.69
N ALA A 479 -8.80 7.53 -20.81
CA ALA A 479 -7.43 7.03 -20.61
C ALA A 479 -6.85 6.32 -21.86
N ASP A 480 -7.71 5.80 -22.75
CA ASP A 480 -7.28 5.17 -24.01
C ASP A 480 -7.03 6.17 -25.17
N ARG A 481 -7.56 7.41 -25.11
CA ARG A 481 -7.42 8.38 -26.20
C ARG A 481 -6.14 9.21 -26.15
N TYR A 482 -5.50 9.34 -24.99
CA TYR A 482 -4.25 10.11 -24.87
C TYR A 482 -2.98 9.28 -25.11
N ARG A 483 -3.08 7.96 -25.31
CA ARG A 483 -1.91 7.09 -25.56
C ARG A 483 -1.42 7.04 -27.02
N LYS A 484 -2.06 7.75 -27.96
CA LYS A 484 -1.66 7.74 -29.39
C LYS A 484 -0.82 8.93 -29.86
N HIS A 485 -0.60 9.96 -29.04
CA HIS A 485 0.24 11.10 -29.43
C HIS A 485 1.11 11.60 -28.26
N CYS A 486 2.22 10.89 -28.05
CA CYS A 486 3.50 11.46 -27.61
C CYS A 486 4.60 10.80 -28.42
#